data_AF-B7Q5D3-F1
#
_entry.id   AF-B7Q5D3-F1
#
_cell.length_a   1.000
_cell.length_b   1.000
_cell.length_c   1.000
_cell.angle_alpha   90.00
_cell.angle_beta   90.00
_cell.angle_gamma   90.00
#
_symmetry.space_group_name_H-M   'P 1'
#
loop_
_entity.id
_entity.type
_entity.pdbx_description
1 polymer ?
#
loop_
_entity_poly.entity_id
_entity_poly.type
_entity_poly.pdbx_seq_one_letter_code
_entity_poly.pdbx_strand_id
1 'polypeptide(L)'
;MEFIDGVKIMFVQKGEDGKARIVLLDHGLYEDITKENRLSLCQLWKAIIMNDQVAMKAHSLELGVSNYPVFCEILMQRPLRRPTLRIRNRLSSEDVAYMRTMVQGHFDEVMDCIRSLPRPMLLVFRQVICASECWRSLDTLLAVD
;
A
#
# COMPACT_ATOMS: atom_id res chain seq x y z
N MET A 1 10.12 -13.88 25.52
CA MET A 1 9.78 -14.08 24.11
C MET A 1 8.81 -12.97 23.77
N GLU A 2 9.37 -11.82 23.37
CA GLU A 2 8.60 -10.61 23.11
C GLU A 2 7.91 -10.76 21.76
N PHE A 3 6.57 -10.80 21.80
CA PHE A 3 5.74 -10.66 20.63
C PHE A 3 5.77 -9.18 20.23
N ILE A 4 6.45 -8.89 19.12
CA ILE A 4 6.32 -7.59 18.46
C ILE A 4 5.15 -7.70 17.47
N ASP A 5 4.20 -6.78 17.64
CA ASP A 5 2.93 -6.66 16.92
C ASP A 5 3.04 -6.72 15.38
N GLY A 6 2.12 -7.46 14.75
CA GLY A 6 1.64 -7.14 13.40
C GLY A 6 2.08 -8.02 12.24
N VAL A 7 2.68 -9.19 12.47
CA VAL A 7 3.04 -10.11 11.38
C VAL A 7 1.88 -11.03 11.03
N LYS A 8 1.31 -10.85 9.83
CA LYS A 8 0.35 -11.79 9.26
C LYS A 8 1.08 -13.10 8.93
N ILE A 9 1.02 -14.09 9.83
CA ILE A 9 1.73 -15.36 9.64
C ILE A 9 0.96 -16.22 8.63
N MET A 10 1.57 -16.39 7.46
CA MET A 10 1.08 -17.23 6.37
C MET A 10 2.02 -18.42 6.19
N PHE A 11 1.51 -19.63 6.38
CA PHE A 11 2.25 -20.86 6.08
C PHE A 11 1.75 -21.48 4.78
N VAL A 12 2.67 -22.01 3.98
CA VAL A 12 2.33 -22.88 2.85
C VAL A 12 2.62 -24.31 3.28
N GLN A 13 1.59 -25.15 3.29
CA GLN A 13 1.71 -26.58 3.56
C GLN A 13 1.19 -27.40 2.38
N LYS A 14 1.66 -28.64 2.25
CA LYS A 14 1.09 -29.57 1.26
C LYS A 14 -0.29 -30.03 1.75
N GLY A 15 -1.31 -29.84 0.93
CA GLY A 15 -2.65 -30.35 1.14
C GLY A 15 -2.72 -31.87 0.93
N GLU A 16 -3.78 -32.48 1.45
CA GLU A 16 -4.06 -33.91 1.28
C GLU A 16 -4.27 -34.30 -0.20
N ASP A 17 -4.68 -33.32 -1.01
CA ASP A 17 -4.80 -33.42 -2.47
C ASP A 17 -3.48 -33.19 -3.21
N GLY A 18 -2.37 -33.04 -2.48
CA GLY A 18 -1.04 -32.76 -3.00
C GLY A 18 -0.82 -31.31 -3.44
N LYS A 19 -1.82 -30.43 -3.33
CA LYS A 19 -1.71 -29.02 -3.74
C LYS A 19 -1.20 -28.14 -2.62
N ALA A 20 -0.67 -26.97 -2.96
CA ALA A 20 -0.26 -25.98 -1.97
C ALA A 20 -1.50 -25.43 -1.24
N ARG A 21 -1.51 -25.53 0.10
CA ARG A 21 -2.51 -24.94 0.98
C ARG A 21 -1.89 -23.77 1.71
N ILE A 22 -2.54 -22.62 1.62
CA ILE A 22 -2.19 -21.44 2.39
C ILE A 22 -2.96 -21.49 3.71
N VAL A 23 -2.23 -21.49 4.82
CA VAL A 23 -2.78 -21.43 6.18
C VAL A 23 -2.50 -20.06 6.75
N LEU A 24 -3.55 -19.32 7.07
CA LEU A 24 -3.48 -18.00 7.70
C LEU A 24 -3.69 -18.19 9.21
N LEU A 25 -2.66 -17.94 10.00
CA LEU A 25 -2.72 -18.13 11.45
C LEU A 25 -3.14 -16.85 12.16
N ASP A 26 -2.55 -15.71 11.80
CA ASP A 26 -2.93 -14.42 12.36
C ASP A 26 -3.99 -13.74 11.49
N HIS A 27 -5.21 -13.71 12.02
CA HIS A 27 -6.41 -13.19 11.38
C HIS A 27 -7.17 -12.20 12.28
N GLY A 28 -6.51 -11.62 13.29
CA GLY A 28 -7.17 -10.74 14.27
C GLY A 28 -7.49 -9.32 13.78
N LEU A 29 -6.93 -8.91 12.64
CA LEU A 29 -7.04 -7.55 12.10
C LEU A 29 -7.94 -7.54 10.86
N TYR A 30 -9.25 -7.71 11.08
CA TYR A 30 -10.27 -7.53 10.04
C TYR A 30 -11.08 -6.27 10.29
N GLU A 31 -11.40 -5.58 9.21
CA GLU A 31 -12.29 -4.45 9.20
C GLU A 31 -13.27 -4.61 8.05
N ASP A 32 -14.53 -4.27 8.29
CA ASP A 32 -15.55 -4.27 7.25
C ASP A 32 -15.44 -2.99 6.42
N ILE A 33 -14.99 -3.15 5.18
CA ILE A 33 -14.95 -2.07 4.21
C ILE A 33 -16.23 -2.13 3.39
N THR A 34 -16.95 -1.02 3.23
CA THR A 34 -18.17 -0.97 2.41
C THR A 34 -17.89 -1.36 0.96
N LYS A 35 -18.91 -1.85 0.25
CA LYS A 35 -18.76 -2.28 -1.14
C LYS A 35 -18.26 -1.14 -2.04
N GLU A 36 -18.75 0.06 -1.77
CA GLU A 36 -18.42 1.29 -2.46
C GLU A 36 -16.93 1.61 -2.29
N ASN A 37 -16.44 1.64 -1.04
CA ASN A 37 -15.03 1.91 -0.75
C ASN A 37 -14.10 0.85 -1.34
N ARG A 38 -14.51 -0.43 -1.33
CA ARG A 38 -13.73 -1.50 -1.99
C ARG A 38 -13.62 -1.27 -3.50
N LEU A 39 -14.73 -0.89 -4.15
CA LEU A 39 -14.74 -0.61 -5.59
C LEU A 39 -13.91 0.62 -5.92
N SER A 40 -14.07 1.72 -5.18
CA SER A 40 -13.28 2.94 -5.37
C SER A 40 -11.79 2.67 -5.18
N LEU A 41 -11.41 1.88 -4.17
CA LEU A 41 -10.02 1.47 -3.99
C LEU A 41 -9.51 0.63 -5.18
N CYS A 42 -10.25 -0.38 -5.63
CA CYS A 42 -9.85 -1.20 -6.78
C CYS A 42 -9.68 -0.36 -8.05
N GLN A 43 -10.61 0.56 -8.33
CA GLN A 43 -10.53 1.44 -9.49
C GLN A 43 -9.39 2.45 -9.36
N LEU A 44 -9.12 2.96 -8.15
CA LEU A 44 -7.98 3.82 -7.89
C LEU A 44 -6.66 3.11 -8.20
N TRP A 45 -6.48 1.87 -7.70
CA TRP A 45 -5.30 1.06 -8.01
C TRP A 45 -5.13 0.84 -9.52
N LYS A 46 -6.22 0.54 -10.23
CA LYS A 46 -6.20 0.42 -11.69
C LYS A 46 -5.79 1.74 -12.36
N ALA A 47 -6.38 2.86 -11.95
CA ALA A 47 -6.09 4.19 -12.48
C ALA A 47 -4.62 4.56 -12.29
N ILE A 48 -4.05 4.26 -11.11
CA ILE A 48 -2.62 4.45 -10.83
C ILE A 48 -1.77 3.65 -11.81
N ILE A 49 -2.06 2.36 -12.01
CA ILE A 49 -1.30 1.50 -12.93
C ILE A 49 -1.37 2.05 -14.37
N MET A 50 -2.57 2.43 -14.80
CA MET A 50 -2.84 2.99 -16.13
C MET A 50 -2.38 4.44 -16.30
N ASN A 51 -1.86 5.07 -15.24
CA ASN A 51 -1.49 6.49 -15.19
C ASN A 51 -2.64 7.44 -15.60
N ASP A 52 -3.88 7.05 -15.30
CA ASP A 52 -5.08 7.84 -15.57
C ASP A 52 -5.32 8.86 -14.45
N GLN A 53 -4.88 10.10 -14.67
CA GLN A 53 -4.96 11.19 -13.71
C GLN A 53 -6.41 11.60 -13.39
N VAL A 54 -7.32 11.48 -14.37
CA VAL A 54 -8.73 11.85 -14.20
C VAL A 54 -9.42 10.83 -13.32
N ALA A 55 -9.21 9.54 -13.59
CA ALA A 55 -9.76 8.46 -12.77
C ALA A 55 -9.12 8.43 -11.37
N MET A 56 -7.82 8.72 -11.24
CA MET A 56 -7.16 8.83 -9.94
C MET A 56 -7.81 9.91 -9.07
N LYS A 57 -8.09 11.08 -9.64
CA LYS A 57 -8.77 12.16 -8.93
C LYS A 57 -10.19 11.76 -8.51
N ALA A 58 -10.95 11.16 -9.42
CA ALA A 58 -12.34 10.76 -9.17
C ALA A 58 -12.43 9.73 -8.02
N HIS A 59 -11.66 8.63 -8.10
CA HIS A 59 -11.72 7.56 -7.10
C HIS A 59 -11.07 7.93 -5.76
N SER A 60 -10.11 8.86 -5.75
CA SER A 60 -9.60 9.41 -4.50
C SER A 60 -10.66 10.25 -3.78
N LEU A 61 -11.43 11.04 -4.54
CA LEU A 61 -12.51 11.85 -3.98
C LEU A 61 -13.65 10.97 -3.44
N GLU A 62 -13.98 9.87 -4.11
CA GLU A 62 -14.92 8.86 -3.61
C GLU A 62 -14.48 8.26 -2.27
N LEU A 63 -13.16 8.16 -2.04
CA LEU A 63 -12.57 7.74 -0.77
C LEU A 63 -12.42 8.90 0.24
N GLY A 64 -12.95 10.09 -0.07
CA GLY A 64 -12.92 11.26 0.80
C GLY A 64 -11.67 12.14 0.67
N VAL A 65 -10.74 11.82 -0.23
CA VAL A 65 -9.46 12.51 -0.34
C VAL A 65 -9.40 13.40 -1.58
N SER A 66 -9.32 14.71 -1.38
CA SER A 66 -9.26 15.71 -2.46
C SER A 66 -7.87 15.83 -3.09
N ASN A 67 -6.81 15.71 -2.29
CA ASN A 67 -5.41 15.79 -2.72
C ASN A 67 -4.92 14.43 -3.24
N TYR A 68 -5.44 14.04 -4.41
CA TYR A 68 -5.14 12.74 -5.01
C TYR A 68 -3.63 12.50 -5.30
N PRO A 69 -2.80 13.48 -5.70
CA PRO A 69 -1.39 13.21 -5.98
C PRO A 69 -0.64 12.75 -4.74
N VAL A 70 -0.79 13.48 -3.63
CA VAL A 70 -0.20 13.13 -2.33
C VAL A 70 -0.74 11.79 -1.86
N PHE A 71 -2.05 11.60 -1.92
CA PHE A 71 -2.68 10.35 -1.50
C PHE A 71 -2.15 9.12 -2.24
N CYS A 72 -2.09 9.19 -3.57
CA CYS A 72 -1.63 8.08 -4.38
C CYS A 72 -0.12 7.82 -4.19
N GLU A 73 0.71 8.85 -4.02
CA GLU A 73 2.14 8.66 -3.75
C GLU A 73 2.41 8.00 -2.38
N ILE A 74 1.64 8.36 -1.35
CA ILE A 74 1.76 7.68 -0.05
C ILE A 74 1.18 6.26 -0.11
N LEU A 75 0.03 6.06 -0.77
CA LEU A 75 -0.58 4.73 -0.93
C LEU A 75 0.36 3.76 -1.65
N MET A 76 1.03 4.23 -2.71
CA MET A 76 2.00 3.44 -3.47
C MET A 76 3.37 3.38 -2.82
N GLN A 77 3.65 4.28 -1.87
CA GLN A 77 4.96 4.53 -1.25
C GLN A 77 6.08 4.73 -2.27
N ARG A 78 5.74 5.34 -3.41
CA ARG A 78 6.63 5.54 -4.55
C ARG A 78 6.22 6.77 -5.35
N PRO A 79 7.18 7.44 -6.01
CA PRO A 79 6.85 8.54 -6.91
C PRO A 79 5.93 8.07 -8.04
N LEU A 80 4.90 8.86 -8.34
CA LEU A 80 4.00 8.59 -9.47
C LEU A 80 4.44 9.27 -10.75
N ARG A 81 5.41 10.19 -10.69
CA ARG A 81 6.03 10.84 -11.84
C ARG A 81 6.88 9.83 -12.61
N ARG A 82 6.24 9.07 -13.49
CA ARG A 82 6.91 8.09 -14.35
C ARG A 82 6.58 8.34 -15.83
N PRO A 83 7.60 8.31 -16.72
CA PRO A 83 7.39 8.44 -18.16
C PRO A 83 6.81 7.17 -18.80
N THR A 84 6.77 6.05 -18.07
CA THR A 84 6.26 4.77 -18.57
C THR A 84 5.20 4.20 -17.63
N LEU A 85 4.29 3.39 -18.17
CA LEU A 85 3.27 2.68 -17.37
C LEU A 85 3.88 1.65 -16.39
N ARG A 86 5.16 1.28 -16.57
CA ARG A 86 5.81 0.27 -15.76
C ARG A 86 6.22 0.82 -14.40
N ILE A 87 5.72 0.19 -13.34
CA ILE A 87 6.21 0.42 -11.97
C ILE A 87 7.51 -0.38 -11.82
N ARG A 88 8.63 0.32 -11.58
CA ARG A 88 9.92 -0.36 -11.32
C ARG A 88 9.81 -1.16 -10.02
N ASN A 89 10.39 -2.36 -9.97
CA ASN A 89 10.39 -3.16 -8.73
C ASN A 89 11.30 -2.59 -7.65
N ARG A 90 12.33 -1.83 -8.02
CA ARG A 90 13.26 -1.17 -7.09
C ARG A 90 13.14 0.36 -7.18
N LEU A 91 13.23 1.02 -6.02
CA LEU A 91 13.35 2.46 -5.92
C LEU A 91 14.82 2.85 -6.13
N SER A 92 15.07 3.88 -6.93
CA SER A 92 16.40 4.48 -7.00
C SER A 92 16.68 5.33 -5.76
N SER A 93 17.96 5.66 -5.51
CA SER A 93 18.33 6.61 -4.46
C SER A 93 17.68 7.99 -4.65
N GLU A 94 17.48 8.39 -5.90
CA GLU A 94 16.76 9.62 -6.29
C GLU A 94 15.27 9.53 -5.91
N ASP A 95 14.60 8.40 -6.20
CA ASP A 95 13.20 8.20 -5.82
C ASP A 95 13.04 8.28 -4.29
N VAL A 96 13.97 7.71 -3.52
CA VAL A 96 13.97 7.78 -2.04
C VAL A 96 14.19 9.20 -1.54
N ALA A 97 15.13 9.94 -2.13
CA ALA A 97 15.39 11.33 -1.78
C ALA A 97 14.17 12.21 -2.06
N TYR A 98 13.54 12.06 -3.23
CA TYR A 98 12.30 12.75 -3.59
C TYR A 98 11.20 12.46 -2.58
N MET A 99 10.95 11.18 -2.24
CA MET A 99 9.89 10.81 -1.30
C MET A 99 10.13 11.42 0.10
N ARG A 100 11.38 11.49 0.56
CA ARG A 100 11.73 12.15 1.83
C ARG A 100 11.42 13.65 1.78
N THR A 101 11.81 14.34 0.72
CA THR A 101 11.53 15.77 0.54
C THR A 101 10.03 16.03 0.42
N MET A 102 9.30 15.19 -0.31
CA MET A 102 7.85 15.22 -0.42
C MET A 102 7.18 15.13 0.95
N VAL A 103 7.53 14.11 1.75
CA VAL A 103 6.94 13.94 3.08
C VAL A 103 7.27 15.09 4.03
N GLN A 104 8.49 15.63 3.97
CA GLN A 104 8.89 16.79 4.78
C GLN A 104 8.17 18.07 4.38
N GLY A 105 7.96 18.30 3.09
CA GLY A 105 7.29 19.50 2.57
C GLY A 105 5.76 19.44 2.65
N HIS A 106 5.17 18.24 2.65
CA HIS A 106 3.73 18.01 2.57
C HIS A 106 3.19 17.24 3.78
N PHE A 107 3.86 17.31 4.94
CA PHE A 107 3.44 16.56 6.12
C PHE A 107 2.00 16.86 6.53
N ASP A 108 1.60 18.14 6.53
CA ASP A 108 0.23 18.53 6.87
C ASP A 108 -0.79 17.97 5.86
N GLU A 109 -0.48 18.04 4.56
CA GLU A 109 -1.32 17.48 3.50
C GLU A 109 -1.44 15.95 3.60
N VAL A 110 -0.36 15.27 3.95
CA VAL A 110 -0.33 13.82 4.21
C VAL A 110 -1.28 13.49 5.37
N MET A 111 -1.19 14.25 6.46
CA MET A 111 -2.04 14.04 7.63
C MET A 111 -3.51 14.34 7.33
N ASP A 112 -3.80 15.36 6.52
CA ASP A 112 -5.15 15.69 6.07
C ASP A 112 -5.74 14.59 5.19
N CYS A 113 -4.93 14.01 4.28
CA CYS A 113 -5.35 12.85 3.48
C CYS A 113 -5.74 11.67 4.39
N ILE A 114 -4.88 11.34 5.36
CA ILE A 114 -5.12 10.21 6.29
C ILE A 114 -6.37 10.46 7.15
N ARG A 115 -6.58 11.69 7.64
CA ARG A 115 -7.75 12.06 8.46
C ARG A 115 -9.06 12.02 7.66
N SER A 116 -9.00 12.26 6.36
CA SER A 116 -10.17 12.31 5.48
C SER A 116 -10.65 10.92 5.06
N LEU A 117 -9.82 9.88 5.22
CA LEU A 117 -10.18 8.51 4.86
C LEU A 117 -11.23 7.92 5.82
N PRO A 118 -12.13 7.05 5.31
CA PRO A 118 -12.96 6.20 6.15
C PRO A 118 -12.09 5.37 7.12
N ARG A 119 -12.50 5.22 8.38
CA ARG A 119 -11.73 4.47 9.39
C ARG A 119 -11.27 3.07 8.93
N PRO A 120 -12.10 2.25 8.25
CA PRO A 120 -11.66 0.94 7.75
C PRO A 120 -10.48 1.01 6.77
N MET A 121 -10.33 2.13 6.03
CA MET A 121 -9.24 2.34 5.08
C MET A 121 -7.89 2.57 5.75
N LEU A 122 -7.86 2.99 7.03
CA LEU A 122 -6.62 3.13 7.78
C LEU A 122 -5.92 1.79 7.98
N LEU A 123 -6.70 0.71 8.15
CA LEU A 123 -6.14 -0.63 8.28
C LEU A 123 -5.53 -1.10 6.95
N VAL A 124 -6.18 -0.81 5.82
CA VAL A 124 -5.63 -1.10 4.48
C VAL A 124 -4.31 -0.36 4.29
N PHE A 125 -4.27 0.91 4.66
CA PHE A 125 -3.08 1.73 4.55
C PHE A 125 -1.92 1.18 5.38
N ARG A 126 -2.19 0.83 6.64
CA ARG A 126 -1.22 0.16 7.52
C ARG A 126 -0.72 -1.14 6.91
N GLN A 127 -1.60 -1.97 6.35
CA GLN A 127 -1.21 -3.24 5.72
C GLN A 127 -0.28 -3.04 4.52
N VAL A 128 -0.55 -2.03 3.68
CA VAL A 128 0.31 -1.71 2.53
C VAL A 128 1.69 -1.20 2.98
N ILE A 129 1.74 -0.38 4.04
CA ILE A 129 3.00 0.09 4.66
C ILE A 129 3.78 -1.08 5.27
N CYS A 130 3.17 -1.86 6.16
CA CYS A 130 3.86 -2.98 6.80
C CYS A 130 4.33 -4.03 5.78
N ALA A 131 3.55 -4.29 4.73
CA ALA A 131 3.96 -5.21 3.67
C ALA A 131 5.22 -4.71 2.95
N SER A 132 5.27 -3.41 2.59
CA SER A 132 6.42 -2.85 1.87
C SER A 132 7.71 -2.93 2.70
N GLU A 133 7.63 -2.71 4.01
CA GLU A 133 8.75 -2.83 4.96
C GLU A 133 9.19 -4.28 5.11
N CYS A 134 8.25 -5.21 5.24
CA CYS A 134 8.52 -6.63 5.32
C CYS A 134 9.25 -7.13 4.05
N TRP A 135 8.79 -6.71 2.87
CA TRP A 135 9.47 -7.00 1.60
C TRP A 135 10.90 -6.44 1.53
N ARG A 136 11.13 -5.20 2.00
CA ARG A 136 12.49 -4.61 2.05
C ARG A 136 13.41 -5.33 3.03
N SER A 137 12.88 -5.79 4.17
CA SER A 137 13.62 -6.59 5.14
C SER A 137 14.01 -7.94 4.53
N LEU A 138 13.08 -8.59 3.82
CA LEU A 138 13.35 -9.83 3.10
C LEU A 138 14.39 -9.66 1.98
N ASP A 139 14.32 -8.58 1.20
CA ASP A 139 15.33 -8.26 0.19
C ASP A 139 16.73 -8.10 0.80
N THR A 140 16.83 -7.50 2.00
CA THR A 140 18.11 -7.39 2.72
C THR A 140 18.62 -8.76 3.17
N LEU A 141 17.73 -9.65 3.62
CA LEU A 141 18.08 -11.01 4.06
C LEU A 141 18.50 -11.91 2.88
N LEU A 142 17.84 -11.78 1.73
CA LEU A 142 18.14 -12.55 0.52
C LEU A 142 19.28 -11.96 -0.32
N ALA A 143 19.70 -10.71 -0.06
CA ALA A 143 20.87 -10.09 -0.69
C ALA A 143 22.19 -10.38 0.04
N VAL A 144 22.16 -11.20 1.09
CA VAL A 144 23.35 -11.69 1.82
C VAL A 144 23.85 -13.05 1.26
N ASP A 145 23.16 -13.63 0.27
CA ASP A 145 23.61 -14.81 -0.49
C ASP A 145 23.99 -14.49 -1.94
#